data_AF-A0A8T7E1E0-F1
#
_entry.id   AF-A0A8T7E1E0-F1
#
_cell.length_a   1.000
_cell.length_b   1.000
_cell.length_c   1.000
_cell.angle_alpha   90.00
_cell.angle_beta   90.00
_cell.angle_gamma   90.00
#
_symmetry.space_group_name_H-M   'P 1'
#
loop_
_entity.id
_entity.type
_entity.pdbx_description
1 polymer ?
#
loop_
_entity_poly.entity_id
_entity_poly.type
_entity_poly.pdbx_seq_one_letter_code
_entity_poly.pdbx_strand_id
1 'polypeptide(L)'
;QLTEEIMRRYGLSYEEAGLAKRQGGLPDNYEPEVLTPFKDSMAQEVNRALQFFYSSSQLGAIDMLVLAGGCASIPGIDEMVQAKIDTPTIIANPFASMAVASKVRADALANDAPALMIPCGLALRSFD
;
A
#
# COMPACT_ATOMS: atom_id res chain seq x y z
N GLN A 1 3.72 -7.26 -10.52
CA GLN A 1 2.46 -7.99 -10.28
C GLN A 1 1.23 -7.21 -10.74
N LEU A 2 0.62 -6.29 -9.97
CA LEU A 2 -0.62 -5.63 -10.40
C LEU A 2 -0.53 -4.92 -11.77
N THR A 3 0.54 -4.13 -11.99
CA THR A 3 0.76 -3.45 -13.27
C THR A 3 0.91 -4.43 -14.44
N GLU A 4 1.61 -5.54 -14.24
CA GLU A 4 1.80 -6.57 -15.28
C GLU A 4 0.49 -7.28 -15.61
N GLU A 5 -0.38 -7.49 -14.62
CA GLU A 5 -1.68 -8.11 -14.83
C GLU A 5 -2.61 -7.17 -15.62
N ILE A 6 -2.57 -5.86 -15.34
CA ILE A 6 -3.25 -4.83 -16.14
C ILE A 6 -2.73 -4.84 -17.59
N MET A 7 -1.41 -4.89 -17.79
CA MET A 7 -0.81 -4.98 -19.13
C MET A 7 -1.31 -6.20 -19.89
N ARG A 8 -1.24 -7.39 -19.26
CA ARG A 8 -1.61 -8.65 -19.90
C ARG A 8 -3.08 -8.67 -20.30
N ARG A 9 -3.96 -8.15 -19.44
CA ARG A 9 -5.42 -8.27 -19.61
C ARG A 9 -6.00 -7.23 -20.55
N TYR A 10 -5.43 -6.01 -20.57
CA TYR A 10 -5.92 -4.89 -21.38
C TYR A 10 -5.02 -4.54 -22.56
N GLY A 11 -3.91 -5.27 -22.75
CA GLY A 11 -2.98 -5.04 -23.86
C GLY A 11 -2.22 -3.71 -23.77
N LEU A 12 -2.06 -3.17 -22.57
CA LEU A 12 -1.40 -1.88 -22.33
C LEU A 12 0.11 -2.05 -22.19
N SER A 13 0.87 -1.01 -22.54
CA SER A 13 2.28 -0.91 -22.15
C SER A 13 2.44 -0.76 -20.64
N TYR A 14 3.66 -0.96 -20.12
CA TYR A 14 3.94 -0.82 -18.69
C TYR A 14 3.62 0.59 -18.17
N GLU A 15 3.92 1.61 -18.97
CA GLU A 15 3.72 3.00 -18.63
C GLU A 15 2.22 3.36 -18.59
N GLU A 16 1.47 2.92 -19.62
CA GLU A 16 0.01 3.09 -19.67
C GLU A 16 -0.70 2.35 -18.54
N ALA A 17 -0.30 1.11 -18.25
CA ALA A 17 -0.86 0.34 -17.13
C ALA A 17 -0.56 0.99 -15.77
N GLY A 18 0.64 1.56 -15.60
CA GLY A 18 1.03 2.29 -14.40
C GLY A 18 0.22 3.57 -14.20
N LEU A 19 -0.03 4.32 -15.28
CA LEU A 19 -0.89 5.50 -15.27
C LEU A 19 -2.35 5.13 -14.97
N ALA A 20 -2.89 4.13 -15.66
CA ALA A 20 -4.26 3.67 -15.48
C ALA A 20 -4.51 3.15 -14.05
N LYS A 21 -3.53 2.49 -13.43
CA LYS A 21 -3.58 2.11 -12.00
C LYS A 21 -3.78 3.31 -11.07
N ARG A 22 -3.16 4.46 -11.38
CA ARG A 22 -3.18 5.66 -10.52
C ARG A 22 -4.36 6.58 -10.83
N GLN A 23 -4.74 6.70 -12.09
CA GLN A 23 -5.74 7.65 -12.58
C GLN A 23 -7.10 7.02 -12.85
N GLY A 24 -7.18 5.68 -12.88
CA GLY A 24 -8.37 4.95 -13.30
C GLY A 24 -8.47 4.86 -14.83
N GLY A 25 -9.70 4.79 -15.34
CA GLY A 25 -9.97 4.65 -16.78
C GLY A 25 -9.87 3.20 -17.30
N LEU A 26 -9.78 2.22 -16.40
CA LEU A 26 -9.88 0.80 -16.74
C LEU A 26 -11.36 0.39 -16.82
N PRO A 27 -11.70 -0.65 -17.61
CA PRO A 27 -13.08 -1.13 -17.72
C PRO A 27 -13.66 -1.62 -16.39
N ASP A 28 -14.98 -1.67 -16.28
CA ASP A 28 -15.70 -2.02 -15.05
C ASP A 28 -15.33 -3.41 -14.46
N ASN A 29 -14.80 -4.30 -15.29
CA ASN A 29 -14.35 -5.62 -14.85
C ASN A 29 -12.99 -5.60 -14.12
N TYR A 30 -12.28 -4.47 -14.13
CA TYR A 30 -10.99 -4.32 -13.46
C TYR A 30 -11.08 -4.57 -11.95
N GLU A 31 -12.05 -3.95 -11.29
CA GLU A 31 -12.19 -4.06 -9.83
C GLU A 31 -12.46 -5.52 -9.37
N PRO A 32 -13.50 -6.22 -9.89
CA PRO A 32 -13.79 -7.58 -9.46
C PRO A 32 -12.78 -8.60 -9.97
N GLU A 33 -12.23 -8.43 -11.18
CA GLU A 33 -11.43 -9.49 -11.79
C GLU A 33 -9.91 -9.32 -11.62
N VAL A 34 -9.42 -8.10 -11.39
CA VAL A 34 -7.98 -7.81 -11.27
C VAL A 34 -7.63 -7.25 -9.90
N LEU A 35 -8.29 -6.17 -9.47
CA LEU A 35 -7.89 -5.46 -8.25
C LEU A 35 -8.26 -6.25 -6.99
N THR A 36 -9.48 -6.78 -6.90
CA THR A 36 -9.92 -7.58 -5.76
C THR A 36 -9.04 -8.82 -5.54
N PRO A 37 -8.76 -9.67 -6.56
CA PRO A 37 -7.84 -10.79 -6.41
C PRO A 37 -6.42 -10.39 -6.01
N PHE A 38 -5.95 -9.23 -6.47
CA PHE A 38 -4.66 -8.69 -6.06
C PHE A 38 -4.66 -8.28 -4.58
N LYS A 39 -5.69 -7.57 -4.12
CA LYS A 39 -5.87 -7.20 -2.70
C LYS A 39 -5.94 -8.45 -1.82
N ASP A 40 -6.68 -9.48 -2.23
CA ASP A 40 -6.77 -10.76 -1.51
C ASP A 40 -5.41 -11.46 -1.41
N SER A 41 -4.66 -11.49 -2.52
CA SER A 41 -3.32 -12.09 -2.56
C SER A 41 -2.38 -11.35 -1.61
N MET A 42 -2.42 -10.01 -1.60
CA MET A 42 -1.65 -9.20 -0.66
C MET A 42 -2.00 -9.51 0.80
N ALA A 43 -3.29 -9.59 1.14
CA ALA A 43 -3.72 -9.94 2.50
C ALA A 43 -3.26 -11.36 2.92
N GLN A 44 -3.28 -12.32 1.99
CA GLN A 44 -2.76 -13.67 2.24
C GLN A 44 -1.24 -13.69 2.48
N GLU A 45 -0.48 -12.93 1.69
CA GLU A 45 0.97 -12.82 1.87
C GLU A 45 1.33 -12.19 3.21
N VAL A 46 0.61 -11.15 3.62
CA VAL A 46 0.76 -10.53 4.94
C VAL A 46 0.47 -11.54 6.05
N ASN A 47 -0.64 -12.27 5.98
CA ASN A 47 -0.99 -13.28 6.98
C ASN A 47 0.10 -14.37 7.10
N ARG A 48 0.61 -14.85 5.97
CA ARG A 48 1.69 -15.84 5.94
C ARG A 48 2.98 -15.29 6.57
N ALA A 49 3.34 -14.04 6.28
CA ALA A 49 4.49 -13.39 6.89
C ALA A 49 4.35 -13.26 8.42
N LEU A 50 3.14 -12.92 8.91
CA LEU A 50 2.84 -12.88 10.34
C LEU A 50 2.94 -14.26 11.00
N GLN A 51 2.42 -15.31 10.37
CA GLN A 51 2.58 -16.67 10.87
C GLN A 51 4.06 -17.07 11.00
N PHE A 52 4.90 -16.72 10.02
CA PHE A 52 6.34 -16.93 10.12
C PHE A 52 6.96 -16.15 11.28
N PHE A 53 6.57 -14.89 11.48
CA PHE A 53 7.02 -14.07 12.60
C PHE A 53 6.65 -14.68 13.97
N TYR A 54 5.41 -15.15 14.14
CA TYR A 54 4.99 -15.79 15.40
C TYR A 54 5.68 -17.14 15.62
N SER A 55 5.96 -17.90 14.57
CA SER A 55 6.68 -19.18 14.70
C SER A 55 8.15 -19.02 15.12
N SER A 56 8.72 -17.84 14.92
CA SER A 56 10.14 -17.55 15.17
C SER A 56 10.39 -16.58 16.32
N SER A 57 9.34 -16.02 16.93
CA SER A 57 9.43 -15.09 18.05
C SER A 57 8.73 -15.64 19.29
N GLN A 58 9.09 -15.11 20.48
CA GLN A 58 8.34 -15.38 21.71
C GLN A 58 7.09 -14.50 21.84
N LEU A 59 6.82 -13.65 20.84
CA LEU A 59 5.67 -12.74 20.82
C LEU A 59 4.45 -13.49 20.29
N GLY A 60 3.36 -13.48 21.06
CA GLY A 60 2.14 -14.22 20.73
C GLY A 60 1.22 -13.51 19.73
N ALA A 61 1.24 -12.17 19.69
CA ALA A 61 0.43 -11.35 18.78
C ALA A 61 1.06 -9.95 18.63
N ILE A 62 0.75 -9.26 17.53
CA ILE A 62 1.03 -7.83 17.36
C ILE A 62 -0.23 -7.00 17.70
N ASP A 63 -0.04 -5.80 18.21
CA ASP A 63 -1.15 -4.89 18.53
C ASP A 63 -1.70 -4.18 17.28
N MET A 64 -0.85 -3.91 16.30
CA MET A 64 -1.19 -3.14 15.11
C MET A 64 -0.29 -3.49 13.92
N LEU A 65 -0.87 -3.47 12.73
CA LEU A 65 -0.18 -3.57 11.45
C LEU A 65 -0.18 -2.21 10.75
N VAL A 66 1.00 -1.78 10.28
CA VAL A 66 1.15 -0.53 9.54
C VAL A 66 1.54 -0.84 8.09
N LEU A 67 0.68 -0.47 7.14
CA LEU A 67 0.91 -0.65 5.72
C LEU A 67 1.68 0.54 5.15
N ALA A 68 2.81 0.26 4.50
CA ALA A 68 3.63 1.25 3.81
C ALA A 68 3.92 0.81 2.35
N GLY A 69 4.52 1.70 1.57
CA GLY A 69 4.78 1.50 0.15
C GLY A 69 3.62 1.92 -0.75
N GLY A 70 3.85 2.02 -2.05
CA GLY A 70 2.85 2.56 -3.00
C GLY A 70 1.59 1.71 -3.18
N CYS A 71 1.59 0.44 -2.77
CA CYS A 71 0.38 -0.39 -2.76
C CYS A 71 -0.52 -0.12 -1.55
N ALA A 72 0.00 0.51 -0.48
CA ALA A 72 -0.81 0.92 0.65
C ALA A 72 -1.81 2.04 0.30
N SER A 73 -1.59 2.76 -0.80
CA SER A 73 -2.54 3.77 -1.32
C SER A 73 -3.71 3.16 -2.11
N ILE A 74 -3.82 1.82 -2.23
CA ILE A 74 -4.96 1.16 -2.87
C ILE A 74 -6.20 1.32 -1.96
N PRO A 75 -7.33 1.83 -2.46
CA PRO A 75 -8.53 2.00 -1.64
C PRO A 75 -9.04 0.68 -1.02
N GLY A 76 -9.27 0.69 0.29
CA GLY A 76 -9.81 -0.42 1.07
C GLY A 76 -8.83 -1.57 1.32
N ILE A 77 -7.53 -1.40 1.05
CA ILE A 77 -6.54 -2.45 1.28
C ILE A 77 -6.32 -2.74 2.77
N ASP A 78 -6.30 -1.70 3.60
CA ASP A 78 -6.23 -1.78 5.05
C ASP A 78 -7.42 -2.53 5.64
N GLU A 79 -8.63 -2.22 5.20
CA GLU A 79 -9.85 -2.91 5.63
C GLU A 79 -9.81 -4.40 5.27
N MET A 80 -9.40 -4.73 4.03
CA MET A 80 -9.29 -6.12 3.59
C MET A 80 -8.21 -6.89 4.34
N VAL A 81 -7.05 -6.27 4.57
CA VAL A 81 -5.97 -6.87 5.35
C VAL A 81 -6.44 -7.09 6.78
N GLN A 82 -6.99 -6.08 7.44
CA GLN A 82 -7.52 -6.17 8.80
C GLN A 82 -8.55 -7.29 8.95
N ALA A 83 -9.53 -7.36 8.04
CA ALA A 83 -10.56 -8.39 8.07
C ALA A 83 -9.97 -9.81 7.91
N LYS A 84 -8.85 -9.95 7.18
CA LYS A 84 -8.21 -11.24 6.94
C LYS A 84 -7.34 -11.71 8.11
N ILE A 85 -6.65 -10.78 8.76
CA ILE A 85 -5.65 -11.09 9.79
C ILE A 85 -6.17 -10.90 11.22
N ASP A 86 -7.34 -10.27 11.39
CA ASP A 86 -7.94 -9.93 12.68
C ASP A 86 -6.99 -9.09 13.56
N THR A 87 -6.39 -8.05 12.98
CA THR A 87 -5.47 -7.13 13.66
C THR A 87 -5.69 -5.71 13.15
N PRO A 88 -5.78 -4.70 14.04
CA PRO A 88 -5.90 -3.30 13.65
C PRO A 88 -4.86 -2.93 12.59
N THR A 89 -5.31 -2.47 11.43
CA THR A 89 -4.44 -2.11 10.30
C THR A 89 -4.60 -0.64 9.94
N ILE A 90 -3.49 0.07 9.81
CA ILE A 90 -3.47 1.49 9.41
C ILE A 90 -2.55 1.72 8.22
N ILE A 91 -2.84 2.76 7.43
CA ILE A 91 -1.95 3.23 6.37
C ILE A 91 -0.91 4.19 6.95
N ALA A 92 0.37 3.97 6.64
CA ALA A 92 1.47 4.80 7.09
C ALA A 92 1.37 6.23 6.50
N ASN A 93 1.43 7.24 7.36
CA ASN A 93 1.61 8.62 6.95
C ASN A 93 2.71 9.28 7.79
N PRO A 94 3.96 9.35 7.29
CA PRO A 94 5.07 9.94 8.03
C PRO A 94 4.94 11.47 8.18
N PHE A 95 4.02 12.12 7.46
CA PHE A 95 3.87 13.56 7.41
C PHE A 95 2.70 14.08 8.26
N ALA A 96 1.95 13.21 8.95
CA ALA A 96 0.72 13.56 9.66
C ALA A 96 0.88 14.72 10.67
N SER A 97 2.07 14.83 11.29
CA SER A 97 2.39 15.87 12.28
C SER A 97 3.39 16.90 11.75
N MET A 98 3.63 16.96 10.44
CA MET A 98 4.60 17.88 9.84
C MET A 98 3.90 19.08 9.18
N ALA A 99 4.55 20.25 9.27
CA ALA A 99 4.12 21.41 8.50
C ALA A 99 4.43 21.21 7.01
N VAL A 100 3.42 21.38 6.15
CA VAL A 100 3.58 21.30 4.69
C VAL A 100 3.84 22.69 4.14
N ALA A 101 4.99 22.88 3.48
CA ALA A 101 5.34 24.16 2.86
C ALA A 101 4.39 24.50 1.70
N SER A 102 4.10 25.79 1.48
CA SER A 102 3.15 26.26 0.46
C SER A 102 3.48 25.85 -0.98
N LYS A 103 4.75 25.57 -1.28
CA LYS A 103 5.21 25.07 -2.59
C LYS A 103 4.93 23.58 -2.81
N VAL A 104 4.53 22.84 -1.77
CA VAL A 104 4.26 21.41 -1.84
C VAL A 104 2.76 21.20 -2.02
N ARG A 105 2.40 20.37 -2.99
CA ARG A 105 1.01 19.95 -3.19
C ARG A 105 0.60 18.95 -2.12
N ALA A 106 -0.21 19.38 -1.15
CA ALA A 106 -0.64 18.55 -0.03
C ALA A 106 -1.34 17.26 -0.46
N ASP A 107 -2.24 17.32 -1.45
CA ASP A 107 -2.98 16.13 -1.90
C ASP A 107 -2.06 15.08 -2.55
N ALA A 108 -1.09 15.54 -3.35
CA ALA A 108 -0.12 14.63 -3.96
C ALA A 108 0.78 14.01 -2.89
N LEU A 109 1.21 14.80 -1.91
CA LEU A 109 1.99 14.31 -0.78
C LEU A 109 1.22 13.27 0.03
N ALA A 110 -0.07 13.50 0.30
CA ALA A 110 -0.91 12.56 1.04
C ALA A 110 -1.09 11.23 0.30
N ASN A 111 -1.30 11.27 -1.01
CA ASN A 111 -1.45 10.07 -1.84
C ASN A 111 -0.15 9.23 -1.91
N ASP A 112 1.01 9.90 -1.94
CA ASP A 112 2.31 9.25 -1.99
C ASP A 112 2.90 8.98 -0.60
N ALA A 113 2.28 9.48 0.48
CA ALA A 113 2.82 9.43 1.84
C ALA A 113 3.27 8.03 2.28
N PRO A 114 2.51 6.95 2.04
CA PRO A 114 2.92 5.61 2.45
C PRO A 114 4.18 5.13 1.71
N ALA A 115 4.38 5.57 0.47
CA ALA A 115 5.55 5.24 -0.34
C ALA A 115 6.81 6.01 0.08
N LEU A 116 6.63 7.13 0.81
CA LEU A 116 7.71 8.04 1.19
C LEU A 116 8.29 7.75 2.58
N MET A 117 7.92 6.63 3.23
CA MET A 117 8.48 6.21 4.52
C MET A 117 10.02 6.13 4.51
N ILE A 118 10.62 5.51 3.49
CA ILE A 118 12.08 5.36 3.39
C ILE A 118 12.78 6.70 3.11
N PRO A 119 12.38 7.50 2.09
CA PRO A 119 12.93 8.84 1.90
C PRO A 119 12.79 9.75 3.13
N CYS A 120 11.65 9.67 3.83
CA CYS A 120 11.45 10.44 5.06
C CYS A 120 12.48 10.04 6.13
N GLY A 121 12.65 8.74 6.40
CA GLY A 121 13.66 8.25 7.34
C GLY A 121 15.10 8.67 6.97
N LEU A 122 15.44 8.64 5.67
CA LEU A 122 16.74 9.12 5.20
C LEU A 122 16.94 10.62 5.42
N ALA A 123 15.91 11.43 5.21
CA ALA A 123 15.96 12.87 5.48
C ALA A 123 16.07 13.16 6.98
N LEU A 124 15.38 12.37 7.82
CA LEU A 124 15.38 12.53 9.28
C LEU A 124 16.75 12.31 9.92
N ARG A 125 17.62 11.49 9.31
CA ARG A 125 19.01 11.31 9.74
C ARG A 125 19.82 12.61 9.81
N SER A 126 19.37 13.67 9.13
CA SER A 126 20.02 14.99 9.17
C SER A 126 19.78 15.75 10.49
N PHE A 127 18.86 15.27 11.33
CA PHE A 127 18.51 15.85 12.64
C PHE A 127 19.02 15.03 13.82
N ASP A 128 19.69 13.89 13.56
CA ASP A 128 20.41 13.07 14.54
C ASP A 128 21.83 13.59 14.80
#